data_AF-X0X379-F1
#
_entry.id   AF-X0X379-F1
#
_cell.length_a   1.000
_cell.length_b   1.000
_cell.length_c   1.000
_cell.angle_alpha   90.00
_cell.angle_beta   90.00
_cell.angle_gamma   90.00
#
_symmetry.space_group_name_H-M   'P 1'
#
loop_
_entity.id
_entity.type
_entity.pdbx_description
1 polymer ?
#
loop_
_entity_poly.entity_id
_entity_poly.type
_entity_poly.pdbx_seq_one_letter_code
_entity_poly.pdbx_strand_id
1 'polypeptide(L)'
;MPQKTWIELHVKCLNETEDNERLREMGVPSKGSETEYRRLCIRPEQIEGYYENADGGCFLVAMGAEYSVQESYDELFSFILKE
;
A
#
# COMPACT_ATOMS: atom_id res chain seq x y z
N MET A 1 7.40 -22.28 -15.23
CA MET A 1 7.08 -20.84 -15.27
C MET A 1 7.21 -20.32 -13.85
N PRO A 2 8.03 -19.29 -13.56
CA PRO A 2 8.05 -18.73 -12.21
C PRO A 2 6.68 -18.09 -11.93
N GLN A 3 6.05 -18.48 -10.82
CA GLN A 3 4.84 -17.83 -10.35
C GLN A 3 5.18 -16.35 -10.11
N LYS A 4 4.39 -15.43 -10.66
CA LYS A 4 4.53 -14.01 -10.32
C LYS A 4 4.10 -13.86 -8.86
N THR A 5 5.06 -13.70 -7.96
CA THR A 5 4.81 -13.53 -6.53
C THR A 5 4.12 -12.18 -6.34
N TRP A 6 2.87 -12.22 -5.89
CA TRP A 6 2.15 -11.01 -5.49
C TRP A 6 2.45 -10.73 -4.01
N ILE A 7 2.64 -9.46 -3.68
CA ILE A 7 2.73 -8.97 -2.30
C ILE A 7 1.35 -8.42 -1.94
N GLU A 8 0.81 -8.84 -0.80
CA GLU A 8 -0.43 -8.31 -0.24
C GLU A 8 -0.08 -7.35 0.90
N LEU A 9 -0.47 -6.08 0.76
CA LEU A 9 -0.17 -5.00 1.72
C LEU A 9 -1.45 -4.37 2.26
N HIS A 10 -1.43 -3.93 3.51
CA HIS A 10 -2.54 -3.23 4.14
C HIS A 10 -2.31 -1.72 4.02
N VAL A 11 -2.95 -1.10 3.04
CA VAL A 11 -2.87 0.34 2.79
C VAL A 11 -3.90 1.08 3.63
N LYS A 12 -3.46 2.13 4.32
CA LYS A 12 -4.29 3.09 5.03
C LYS A 12 -4.93 4.05 4.02
N CYS A 13 -6.24 3.96 3.85
CA CYS A 13 -7.05 4.90 3.09
C CYS A 13 -7.61 5.96 4.06
N LEU A 14 -7.19 7.22 3.89
CA LEU A 14 -7.79 8.35 4.59
C LEU A 14 -9.06 8.75 3.84
N ASN A 15 -10.16 9.00 4.56
CA ASN A 15 -11.46 9.31 3.95
C ASN A 15 -11.57 10.73 3.36
N GLU A 16 -10.58 11.60 3.62
CA GLU A 16 -10.61 13.02 3.28
C GLU A 16 -9.50 13.47 2.31
N THR A 17 -8.87 12.52 1.60
CA THR A 17 -7.89 12.82 0.54
C THR A 17 -8.41 12.41 -0.83
N GLU A 18 -7.95 13.06 -1.91
CA GLU A 18 -8.27 12.77 -3.33
C GLU A 18 -8.18 11.25 -3.67
N ASP A 19 -7.37 10.51 -2.93
CA ASP A 19 -7.18 9.06 -3.08
C ASP A 19 -8.46 8.25 -2.80
N ASN A 20 -9.34 8.71 -1.90
CA ASN A 20 -10.59 8.01 -1.60
C ASN A 20 -11.63 8.19 -2.71
N GLU A 21 -11.66 9.37 -3.34
CA GLU A 21 -12.51 9.62 -4.50
C GLU A 21 -12.15 8.67 -5.65
N ARG A 22 -10.86 8.53 -5.96
CA ARG A 22 -10.36 7.58 -6.97
C ARG A 22 -10.69 6.12 -6.65
N LEU A 23 -10.55 5.70 -5.39
CA LEU A 23 -10.91 4.34 -4.98
C LEU A 23 -12.42 4.06 -5.06
N ARG A 24 -13.26 5.07 -4.83
CA ARG A 24 -14.73 4.97 -5.06
C ARG A 24 -15.06 4.87 -6.54
N GLU A 25 -14.38 5.62 -7.40
CA GLU A 25 -14.53 5.52 -8.87
C GLU A 25 -14.18 4.12 -9.39
N MET A 26 -13.23 3.44 -8.74
CA MET A 26 -12.88 2.04 -9.03
C MET A 26 -13.85 1.00 -8.44
N GLY A 27 -14.93 1.43 -7.79
CA GLY A 27 -15.97 0.55 -7.24
C GLY A 27 -15.60 -0.15 -5.93
N VAL A 28 -14.57 0.33 -5.22
CA VAL A 28 -14.12 -0.29 -3.96
C VAL A 28 -14.95 0.26 -2.79
N PRO A 29 -15.75 -0.59 -2.10
CA PRO A 29 -16.71 -0.14 -1.08
C PRO A 29 -16.01 0.44 0.17
N SER A 30 -16.54 1.57 0.66
CA SER A 30 -16.13 2.21 1.92
C SER A 30 -17.10 1.85 3.05
N LYS A 31 -16.58 1.57 4.25
CA LYS A 31 -17.31 1.28 5.50
C LYS A 31 -17.51 2.51 6.41
N GLY A 32 -17.00 3.69 6.05
CA GLY A 32 -17.28 4.95 6.74
C GLY A 32 -16.51 5.19 8.04
N SER A 33 -15.36 4.55 8.27
CA SER A 33 -14.45 4.92 9.38
C SER A 33 -13.45 5.99 8.94
N GLU A 34 -13.02 6.88 9.85
CA GLU A 34 -12.05 7.97 9.56
C GLU A 34 -10.73 7.47 8.93
N THR A 35 -10.40 6.20 9.18
CA THR A 35 -9.33 5.46 8.53
C THR A 35 -9.85 4.08 8.16
N GLU A 36 -9.71 3.67 6.89
CA GLU A 36 -9.98 2.31 6.43
C GLU A 36 -8.69 1.67 5.94
N TYR A 37 -8.40 0.45 6.39
CA TYR A 37 -7.29 -0.33 5.83
C TYR A 37 -7.82 -1.23 4.72
N ARG A 38 -7.21 -1.15 3.54
CA ARG A 38 -7.54 -1.96 2.36
C ARG A 38 -6.36 -2.80 1.94
N ARG A 39 -6.64 -3.98 1.38
CA ARG A 39 -5.60 -4.88 0.85
C ARG A 39 -5.25 -4.48 -0.58
N LEU A 40 -3.98 -4.18 -0.81
CA LEU A 40 -3.42 -3.92 -2.12
C LEU A 40 -2.54 -5.10 -2.52
N CYS A 41 -2.86 -5.73 -3.65
CA CYS A 41 -1.99 -6.73 -4.26
C CYS A 41 -1.10 -6.06 -5.30
N ILE A 42 0.21 -6.05 -5.05
CA ILE A 42 1.20 -5.44 -5.93
C ILE A 42 2.28 -6.45 -6.29
N ARG A 43 2.82 -6.36 -7.50
CA ARG A 43 4.01 -7.14 -7.84
C ARG A 43 5.28 -6.38 -7.45
N PRO A 44 6.35 -7.07 -7.01
CA PRO A 44 7.60 -6.43 -6.64
C PRO A 44 8.15 -5.47 -7.70
N GLU A 45 8.02 -5.80 -8.99
CA GLU A 45 8.51 -4.95 -10.08
C GLU A 45 7.79 -3.60 -10.24
N GLN A 46 6.64 -3.42 -9.58
CA GLN A 46 5.86 -2.18 -9.60
C GLN A 46 6.21 -1.24 -8.45
N ILE A 47 7.07 -1.69 -7.54
CA ILE A 47 7.50 -0.92 -6.37
C ILE A 47 8.71 -0.08 -6.75
N GLU A 48 8.54 1.23 -6.63
CA GLU A 48 9.55 2.23 -6.96
C GLU A 48 10.39 2.60 -5.72
N GLY A 49 9.81 2.44 -4.52
CA GLY A 49 10.49 2.65 -3.24
C GLY A 49 9.61 2.36 -2.03
N TYR A 50 10.22 2.35 -0.86
CA TYR A 50 9.54 2.27 0.44
C TYR A 50 10.40 2.96 1.50
N TYR A 51 9.77 3.54 2.52
CA TYR A 51 10.46 4.27 3.59
C TYR A 51 9.62 4.37 4.86
N GLU A 52 10.29 4.68 5.96
CA GLU A 52 9.67 5.04 7.24
C GLU A 52 9.89 6.55 7.49
N ASN A 53 8.86 7.26 7.92
CA ASN A 53 8.98 8.68 8.28
C ASN A 53 9.43 8.86 9.74
N ALA A 54 9.68 10.11 10.15
CA ALA A 54 10.16 10.41 11.50
C ALA A 54 9.15 10.06 12.63
N ASP A 55 7.87 9.91 12.28
CA ASP A 55 6.79 9.56 13.21
C ASP A 55 6.54 8.04 13.29
N GLY A 56 7.35 7.23 12.60
CA GLY A 56 7.21 5.76 12.55
C GLY A 56 6.13 5.25 11.60
N GLY A 57 5.59 6.10 10.73
CA GLY A 57 4.68 5.71 9.66
C GLY A 57 5.44 5.13 8.47
N CYS A 58 4.97 3.99 7.96
CA CYS A 58 5.56 3.32 6.80
C CYS A 58 4.81 3.66 5.51
N PHE A 59 5.58 3.83 4.43
CA PHE A 59 5.08 4.26 3.12
C PHE A 59 5.69 3.41 2.01
N LEU A 60 4.90 3.18 0.97
CA LEU A 60 5.26 2.48 -0.26
C LEU A 60 5.02 3.40 -1.46
N VAL A 61 5.99 3.54 -2.34
CA VAL A 61 5.83 4.23 -3.63
C VAL A 61 5.71 3.20 -4.73
N ALA A 62 4.59 3.24 -5.45
CA ALA A 62 4.28 2.29 -6.50
C ALA A 62 3.32 2.88 -7.53
N MET A 63 3.52 2.56 -8.80
CA MET A 63 2.65 3.01 -9.90
C MET A 63 2.49 4.55 -9.94
N GLY A 64 3.55 5.30 -9.57
CA GLY A 64 3.52 6.75 -9.47
C GLY A 64 2.66 7.32 -8.34
N ALA A 65 2.28 6.51 -7.35
CA ALA A 65 1.51 6.92 -6.17
C ALA A 65 2.20 6.49 -4.87
N GLU A 66 1.96 7.25 -3.81
CA GLU A 66 2.43 6.95 -2.45
C GLU A 66 1.29 6.35 -1.62
N TYR A 67 1.58 5.27 -0.91
CA TYR A 67 0.63 4.55 -0.08
C TYR A 67 1.15 4.48 1.35
N SER A 68 0.40 4.99 2.32
CA SER A 68 0.66 4.70 3.73
C SER A 68 0.25 3.26 4.01
N VAL A 69 1.15 2.46 4.56
CA VAL A 69 0.94 1.02 4.82
C VAL A 69 0.99 0.73 6.32
N GLN A 70 0.36 -0.36 6.73
CA GLN A 70 0.33 -0.82 8.11
C GLN A 70 1.58 -1.63 8.46
N GLU A 71 2.14 -2.33 7.48
CA GLU A 71 3.36 -3.10 7.59
C GLU A 71 4.53 -2.22 8.05
N SER A 72 5.37 -2.76 8.92
CA SER A 72 6.62 -2.14 9.34
C SER A 72 7.64 -2.09 8.19
N TYR A 73 8.66 -1.23 8.33
CA TYR A 73 9.74 -1.15 7.36
C TYR A 73 10.44 -2.50 7.12
N ASP A 74 10.69 -3.26 8.18
CA ASP A 74 11.33 -4.58 8.10
C ASP A 74 10.46 -5.63 7.40
N GLU A 75 9.13 -5.54 7.57
CA GLU A 75 8.17 -6.38 6.83
C GLU A 75 8.18 -6.04 5.34
N LEU A 76 8.12 -4.75 4.98
CA LEU A 76 8.23 -4.30 3.58
C LEU A 76 9.55 -4.73 2.95
N PHE A 77 10.67 -4.52 3.65
CA PHE A 77 12.00 -4.97 3.22
C PHE A 77 11.97 -6.48 2.92
N SER A 78 11.40 -7.27 3.84
CA SER A 78 11.30 -8.72 3.69
C SER A 78 10.38 -9.15 2.55
N PHE A 79 9.30 -8.42 2.26
CA PHE A 79 8.40 -8.76 1.15
C PHE A 79 9.02 -8.43 -0.21
N ILE A 80 9.75 -7.31 -0.29
CA ILE A 80 10.28 -6.76 -1.54
C ILE A 80 11.58 -7.44 -1.95
N LEU A 81 12.48 -7.68 -0.98
CA LEU A 81 13.83 -8.18 -1.23
C LEU A 81 14.00 -9.67 -0.94
N LYS A 82 12.93 -10.41 -0.59
CA LYS A 82 13.01 -11.87 -0.50
C LYS A 82 13.26 -12.47 -1.88
N GLU A 83 14.52 -12.86 -2.08
CA GLU A 83 14.91 -13.98 -2.95
C GLU A 83 14.41 -15.32 -2.39
#